data_AF-A0A1I6WL77-F1
#
_entry.id   AF-A0A1I6WL77-F1
#
_cell.length_a   1.000
_cell.length_b   1.000
_cell.length_c   1.000
_cell.angle_alpha   90.00
_cell.angle_beta   90.00
_cell.angle_gamma   90.00
#
_symmetry.space_group_name_H-M   'P 1'
#
loop_
_entity.id
_entity.type
_entity.pdbx_description
1 polymer ?
#
loop_
_entity_poly.entity_id
_entity_poly.type
_entity_poly.pdbx_seq_one_letter_code
_entity_poly.pdbx_strand_id
1 'polypeptide(L)'
;MEQFLANLKVILPVVGLEMLKPQPQAVRRTDKPVEVRTSGEVRFEIRHKSGVSAEAVEEDGEFIVLEGSEALTGTGYVQQSYGSLKRKLIHDGVLLQSDDGKLRFEKPFPFSSPSAASAVVLDRNSNGRVEWKVKDSKQSYHDWQESQRGGEY
;
A
#
# COMPACT_ATOMS: atom_id res chain seq x y z
N MET A 1 6.72 36.61 4.87
CA MET A 1 7.67 35.62 5.45
C MET A 1 7.29 34.17 5.11
N GLU A 2 6.12 33.91 4.53
CA GLU A 2 5.65 32.56 4.14
C GLU A 2 6.27 32.04 2.84
N GLN A 3 6.68 32.94 1.93
CA GLN A 3 7.29 32.56 0.65
C GLN A 3 8.65 31.86 0.80
N PHE A 4 9.37 32.12 1.90
CA PHE A 4 10.68 31.52 2.17
C PHE A 4 10.56 30.03 2.53
N LEU A 5 9.47 29.65 3.21
CA LEU A 5 9.16 28.25 3.52
C LEU A 5 8.70 27.48 2.29
N ALA A 6 7.97 28.12 1.37
CA ALA A 6 7.58 27.53 0.10
C ALA A 6 8.80 27.22 -0.79
N ASN A 7 9.79 28.11 -0.83
CA ASN A 7 11.01 27.92 -1.61
C ASN A 7 11.91 26.81 -1.03
N LEU A 8 11.92 26.60 0.29
CA LEU A 8 12.66 25.49 0.89
C LEU A 8 12.14 24.12 0.43
N LYS A 9 10.82 23.96 0.26
CA LYS A 9 10.21 22.70 -0.21
C LYS A 9 10.63 22.30 -1.63
N VAL A 10 11.02 23.27 -2.47
CA VAL A 10 11.43 23.02 -3.86
C VAL A 10 12.90 22.62 -3.96
N ILE A 11 13.76 23.10 -3.05
CA ILE A 11 15.23 22.94 -3.15
C ILE A 11 15.74 21.74 -2.34
N LEU A 12 15.03 21.35 -1.27
CA LEU A 12 15.41 20.24 -0.39
C LEU A 12 15.51 18.84 -1.05
N PRO A 13 14.77 18.49 -2.12
CA PRO A 13 14.91 17.18 -2.77
C PRO A 13 16.29 16.97 -3.43
N VAL A 14 17.05 18.04 -3.67
CA VAL A 14 18.34 17.99 -4.38
C VAL A 14 19.49 17.49 -3.49
N VAL A 15 19.31 17.48 -2.16
CA VAL A 15 20.39 17.15 -1.18
C VAL A 15 20.26 15.72 -0.62
N GLY A 16 19.38 14.88 -1.16
CA GLY A 16 19.23 13.48 -0.69
C GLY A 16 18.51 13.34 0.65
N LEU A 17 17.79 14.38 1.08
CA LEU A 17 16.89 14.36 2.24
C LEU A 17 15.51 13.84 1.85
N GLU A 18 15.40 12.57 1.46
CA GLU A 18 14.08 11.91 1.34
C GLU A 18 13.31 11.90 2.68
N MET A 19 13.99 12.18 3.80
CA MET A 19 13.43 12.29 5.15
C MET A 19 12.46 13.46 5.35
N LEU A 20 12.34 14.40 4.39
CA LEU A 20 11.47 15.57 4.51
C LEU A 20 10.18 15.48 3.68
N LYS A 21 9.95 14.37 2.96
CA LYS A 21 8.65 14.13 2.35
C LYS A 21 7.60 14.01 3.47
N PRO A 22 6.47 14.72 3.39
CA PRO A 22 5.36 14.43 4.28
C PRO A 22 4.99 12.95 4.08
N GLN A 23 5.07 12.12 5.13
CA GLN A 23 4.51 10.77 5.04
C GLN A 23 3.00 10.87 4.75
N PRO A 24 2.47 9.90 4.00
CA PRO A 24 1.05 9.83 3.69
C PRO A 24 0.14 9.92 4.92
N GLN A 25 -1.00 10.59 4.79
CA GLN A 25 -2.05 10.70 5.78
C GLN A 25 -2.55 9.33 6.22
N ALA A 26 -2.66 8.37 5.28
CA ALA A 26 -3.04 7.00 5.59
C ALA A 26 -2.12 6.36 6.64
N VAL A 27 -0.82 6.70 6.65
CA VAL A 27 0.19 6.19 7.60
C VAL A 27 0.29 7.07 8.85
N ARG A 28 0.16 8.41 8.73
CA ARG A 28 0.34 9.35 9.84
C ARG A 28 -0.84 9.43 10.81
N ARG A 29 -2.07 9.21 10.33
CA ARG A 29 -3.30 9.43 11.10
C ARG A 29 -3.99 8.13 11.50
N THR A 30 -3.23 7.21 12.08
CA THR A 30 -3.76 5.94 12.61
C THR A 30 -4.70 6.13 13.80
N ASP A 31 -4.72 7.33 14.42
CA ASP A 31 -5.69 7.75 15.43
C ASP A 31 -7.11 7.97 14.88
N LYS A 32 -7.26 8.12 13.56
CA LYS A 32 -8.54 8.33 12.89
C LYS A 32 -9.00 7.09 12.14
N PRO A 33 -10.32 6.88 11.97
CA PRO A 33 -10.83 5.80 11.14
C PRO A 33 -10.25 5.85 9.72
N VAL A 34 -10.07 4.68 9.11
CA VAL A 34 -9.52 4.52 7.75
C VAL A 34 -10.33 5.35 6.75
N GLU A 35 -11.66 5.40 6.90
CA GLU A 35 -12.61 6.16 6.08
C GLU A 35 -12.31 7.66 6.07
N VAL A 36 -11.92 8.20 7.22
CA VAL A 36 -11.66 9.63 7.39
C VAL A 36 -10.28 9.99 6.84
N ARG A 37 -9.27 9.15 7.07
CA ARG A 37 -7.89 9.43 6.62
C ARG A 37 -7.65 9.15 5.14
N THR A 38 -8.47 8.30 4.50
CA THR A 38 -8.43 8.04 3.05
C THR A 38 -9.54 8.76 2.28
N SER A 39 -10.18 9.76 2.89
CA SER A 39 -11.30 10.46 2.28
C SER A 39 -10.83 11.25 1.06
N GLY A 40 -11.31 10.88 -0.13
CA GLY A 40 -10.93 11.49 -1.41
C GLY A 40 -9.97 10.65 -2.24
N GLU A 41 -9.38 9.60 -1.65
CA GLU A 41 -8.48 8.68 -2.35
C GLU A 41 -9.25 7.53 -2.99
N VAL A 42 -8.76 7.06 -4.13
CA VAL A 42 -9.25 5.83 -4.76
C VAL A 42 -8.79 4.64 -3.93
N ARG A 43 -9.74 3.84 -3.45
CA ARG A 43 -9.45 2.58 -2.77
C ARG A 43 -9.25 1.45 -3.77
N PHE A 44 -8.27 0.62 -3.49
CA PHE A 44 -7.98 -0.61 -4.21
C PHE A 44 -8.20 -1.81 -3.31
N GLU A 45 -8.58 -2.94 -3.89
CA GLU A 45 -8.80 -4.19 -3.17
C GLU A 45 -8.21 -5.40 -3.89
N ILE A 46 -7.83 -6.40 -3.07
CA ILE A 46 -7.64 -7.78 -3.48
C ILE A 46 -8.69 -8.62 -2.78
N ARG A 47 -9.37 -9.49 -3.54
CA ARG A 47 -10.25 -10.54 -3.02
C ARG A 47 -9.76 -11.88 -3.57
N HIS A 48 -9.16 -12.71 -2.72
CA HIS A 48 -8.62 -14.00 -3.12
C HIS A 48 -9.59 -15.14 -2.82
N LYS A 49 -9.56 -16.20 -3.63
CA LYS A 49 -10.41 -17.40 -3.47
C LYS A 49 -10.26 -18.12 -2.12
N SER A 50 -9.16 -17.88 -1.39
CA SER A 50 -8.96 -18.40 -0.04
C SER A 50 -9.73 -17.62 1.04
N GLY A 51 -10.45 -16.55 0.67
CA GLY A 51 -11.11 -15.66 1.60
C GLY A 51 -10.21 -14.59 2.20
N VAL A 52 -8.98 -14.41 1.70
CA VAL A 52 -8.13 -13.26 2.06
C VAL A 52 -8.63 -12.02 1.33
N SER A 53 -8.87 -10.93 2.07
CA SER A 53 -9.15 -9.61 1.53
C SER A 53 -8.20 -8.56 2.04
N ALA A 54 -7.73 -7.69 1.15
CA ALA A 54 -6.87 -6.56 1.50
C ALA A 54 -7.35 -5.29 0.81
N GLU A 55 -7.22 -4.15 1.49
CA GLU A 55 -7.51 -2.83 0.94
C GLU A 55 -6.24 -1.97 0.94
N ALA A 56 -6.12 -1.10 -0.06
CA ALA A 56 -5.00 -0.19 -0.22
C ALA A 56 -5.44 1.15 -0.81
N VAL A 57 -4.59 2.15 -0.69
CA VAL A 57 -4.69 3.46 -1.36
C VAL A 57 -3.35 3.83 -1.98
N GLU A 58 -3.37 4.67 -3.01
CA GLU A 58 -2.17 5.32 -3.53
C GLU A 58 -2.16 6.77 -3.06
N GLU A 59 -1.14 7.17 -2.32
CA GLU A 59 -0.99 8.54 -1.82
C GLU A 59 0.47 8.96 -1.99
N ASP A 60 0.71 10.15 -2.55
CA ASP A 60 2.06 10.69 -2.82
C ASP A 60 3.00 9.74 -3.60
N GLY A 61 2.42 8.88 -4.45
CA GLY A 61 3.15 7.88 -5.25
C GLY A 61 3.57 6.62 -4.46
N GLU A 62 3.15 6.50 -3.20
CA GLU A 62 3.31 5.30 -2.38
C GLU A 62 2.05 4.44 -2.42
N PHE A 63 2.22 3.12 -2.47
CA PHE A 63 1.10 2.18 -2.45
C PHE A 63 0.92 1.61 -1.03
N ILE A 64 -0.12 2.03 -0.34
CA ILE A 64 -0.28 1.83 1.09
C ILE A 64 -1.34 0.78 1.34
N VAL A 65 -0.95 -0.38 1.87
CA VAL A 65 -1.92 -1.37 2.36
C VAL A 65 -2.42 -0.94 3.72
N LEU A 66 -3.73 -0.94 3.89
CA LEU A 66 -4.41 -0.42 5.07
C LEU A 66 -4.43 -1.45 6.21
N GLU A 67 -4.47 -0.96 7.44
CA GLU A 67 -4.74 -1.80 8.62
C GLU A 67 -6.07 -2.55 8.47
N GLY A 68 -6.16 -3.74 9.08
CA GLY A 68 -7.28 -4.66 8.91
C GLY A 68 -7.20 -5.54 7.66
N SER A 69 -6.35 -5.19 6.68
CA SER A 69 -6.09 -6.04 5.51
C SER A 69 -5.51 -7.40 5.91
N GLU A 70 -5.82 -8.43 5.15
CA GLU A 70 -5.37 -9.78 5.38
C GLU A 70 -4.29 -10.21 4.38
N ALA A 71 -3.46 -11.17 4.78
CA ALA A 71 -2.46 -11.78 3.94
C ALA A 71 -2.42 -13.30 4.15
N LEU A 72 -2.16 -14.04 3.06
CA LEU A 72 -1.89 -15.47 3.09
C LEU A 72 -0.59 -15.75 3.86
N THR A 73 -0.39 -16.99 4.30
CA THR A 73 0.90 -17.46 4.83
C THR A 73 1.06 -18.94 4.53
N GLY A 74 2.30 -19.43 4.47
CA GLY A 74 2.60 -20.85 4.33
C GLY A 74 2.31 -21.45 2.95
N THR A 75 2.24 -20.66 1.88
CA THR A 75 2.02 -21.20 0.51
C THR A 75 3.24 -21.94 -0.04
N GLY A 76 4.39 -21.87 0.63
CA GLY A 76 5.66 -22.44 0.18
C GLY A 76 6.30 -21.68 -1.00
N TYR A 77 5.67 -20.60 -1.48
CA TYR A 77 6.09 -19.86 -2.67
C TYR A 77 7.03 -18.68 -2.39
N VAL A 78 7.43 -18.50 -1.12
CA VAL A 78 8.30 -17.43 -0.65
C VAL A 78 9.76 -17.78 -0.93
N GLN A 79 10.11 -17.94 -2.20
CA GLN A 79 11.50 -18.04 -2.62
C GLN A 79 11.87 -16.82 -3.48
N GLN A 80 12.71 -15.97 -2.88
CA GLN A 80 13.75 -15.12 -3.50
C GLN A 80 13.61 -13.59 -3.52
N SER A 81 12.53 -12.92 -3.10
CA SER A 81 12.60 -11.45 -2.87
C SER A 81 11.68 -10.88 -1.79
N TYR A 82 10.36 -11.12 -1.86
CA TYR A 82 9.42 -10.53 -0.90
C TYR A 82 9.33 -11.26 0.45
N GLY A 83 10.01 -12.40 0.58
CA GLY A 83 10.03 -13.18 1.82
C GLY A 83 10.77 -12.52 2.97
N SER A 84 11.90 -11.87 2.68
CA SER A 84 12.62 -11.08 3.68
C SER A 84 11.77 -9.91 4.16
N LEU A 85 11.11 -9.20 3.23
CA LEU A 85 10.17 -8.13 3.55
C LEU A 85 9.04 -8.64 4.45
N LYS A 86 8.38 -9.74 4.09
CA LYS A 86 7.29 -10.31 4.89
C LYS A 86 7.73 -10.71 6.30
N ARG A 87 8.88 -11.38 6.44
CA ARG A 87 9.45 -11.70 7.75
C ARG A 87 9.75 -10.45 8.57
N LYS A 88 10.27 -9.39 7.94
CA LYS A 88 10.49 -8.10 8.58
C LYS A 88 9.17 -7.47 9.05
N LEU A 89 8.12 -7.51 8.23
CA LEU A 89 6.81 -7.00 8.62
C LEU A 89 6.21 -7.76 9.81
N ILE A 90 6.40 -9.08 9.88
CA ILE A 90 5.99 -9.89 11.03
C ILE A 90 6.80 -9.51 12.27
N HIS A 91 8.13 -9.43 12.14
CA HIS A 91 9.03 -9.04 13.22
C HIS A 91 8.70 -7.63 13.76
N ASP A 92 8.38 -6.68 12.89
CA ASP A 92 8.09 -5.28 13.25
C ASP A 92 6.64 -5.08 13.74
N GLY A 93 5.89 -6.17 13.91
CA GLY A 93 4.48 -6.16 14.34
C GLY A 93 3.56 -5.42 13.38
N VAL A 94 3.93 -5.30 12.11
CA VAL A 94 3.04 -4.79 11.05
C VAL A 94 2.05 -5.88 10.66
N LEU A 95 2.55 -7.12 10.51
CA LEU A 95 1.74 -8.30 10.24
C LEU A 95 1.69 -9.19 11.47
N LEU A 96 0.50 -9.46 11.99
CA LEU A 96 0.30 -10.42 13.07
C LEU A 96 -0.51 -11.62 12.60
N GLN A 97 -0.32 -12.75 13.27
CA GLN A 97 -1.10 -13.95 13.00
C GLN A 97 -2.52 -13.77 13.54
N SER A 98 -3.51 -14.09 12.70
CA SER A 98 -4.94 -14.09 13.03
C SER A 98 -5.39 -15.51 13.37
N ASP A 99 -6.46 -15.63 14.17
CA ASP A 99 -7.01 -16.91 14.66
C ASP A 99 -7.45 -17.85 13.53
N ASP A 100 -7.73 -17.31 12.35
CA ASP A 100 -8.15 -18.04 11.15
C ASP A 100 -6.98 -18.55 10.28
N GLY A 101 -5.75 -18.50 10.80
CA GLY A 101 -4.56 -19.02 10.11
C GLY A 101 -4.03 -18.11 9.01
N LYS A 102 -4.52 -16.86 8.94
CA LYS A 102 -4.01 -15.80 8.06
C LYS A 102 -3.08 -14.87 8.83
N LEU A 103 -2.50 -13.92 8.11
CA LEU A 103 -1.88 -12.73 8.72
C LEU A 103 -2.81 -11.53 8.54
N ARG A 104 -2.73 -10.57 9.45
CA ARG A 104 -3.45 -9.30 9.38
C ARG A 104 -2.51 -8.13 9.57
N PHE A 105 -2.73 -7.06 8.80
CA PHE A 105 -2.05 -5.79 8.96
C PHE A 105 -2.60 -5.06 10.18
N GLU A 106 -1.81 -4.91 11.23
CA GLU A 106 -2.18 -4.15 12.44
C GLU A 106 -2.08 -2.63 12.25
N LYS A 107 -1.23 -2.22 11.30
CA LYS A 107 -1.02 -0.82 10.94
C LYS A 107 -0.85 -0.70 9.42
N PRO A 108 -1.20 0.45 8.83
CA PRO A 108 -0.98 0.69 7.42
C PRO A 108 0.52 0.60 7.10
N PHE A 109 0.84 0.12 5.90
CA PHE A 109 2.22 -0.03 5.46
C PHE A 109 2.42 0.46 4.02
N PRO A 110 3.31 1.44 3.79
CA PRO A 110 3.68 1.87 2.45
C PRO A 110 4.61 0.85 1.80
N PHE A 111 4.22 0.37 0.62
CA PHE A 111 5.05 -0.47 -0.23
C PHE A 111 5.69 0.34 -1.35
N SER A 112 6.90 -0.07 -1.75
CA SER A 112 7.63 0.54 -2.87
C SER A 112 6.96 0.33 -4.23
N SER A 113 5.98 -0.58 -4.33
CA SER A 113 5.18 -0.80 -5.53
C SER A 113 3.91 -1.60 -5.24
N PRO A 114 2.88 -1.52 -6.12
CA PRO A 114 1.68 -2.38 -6.03
C PRO A 114 2.03 -3.88 -6.09
N SER A 115 3.07 -4.27 -6.84
CA SER A 115 3.52 -5.67 -6.95
C SER A 115 4.18 -6.17 -5.67
N ALA A 116 4.90 -5.31 -4.95
CA ALA A 116 5.44 -5.67 -3.63
C ALA A 116 4.31 -5.91 -2.63
N ALA A 117 3.30 -5.03 -2.64
CA ALA A 117 2.12 -5.16 -1.80
C ALA A 117 1.34 -6.46 -2.09
N SER A 118 1.01 -6.72 -3.36
CA SER A 118 0.26 -7.92 -3.73
C SER A 118 1.05 -9.21 -3.47
N ALA A 119 2.37 -9.18 -3.63
CA ALA A 119 3.20 -10.34 -3.36
C ALA A 119 3.22 -10.73 -1.88
N VAL A 120 3.22 -9.74 -0.97
CA VAL A 120 3.12 -10.00 0.47
C VAL A 120 1.73 -10.51 0.85
N VAL A 121 0.67 -9.87 0.32
CA VAL A 121 -0.74 -10.25 0.58
C VAL A 121 -1.04 -11.67 0.07
N LEU A 122 -0.61 -12.01 -1.15
CA LEU A 122 -0.92 -13.29 -1.77
C LEU A 122 0.12 -14.38 -1.49
N ASP A 123 1.20 -14.05 -0.77
CA ASP A 123 2.29 -14.96 -0.43
C ASP A 123 2.91 -15.65 -1.67
N ARG A 124 3.04 -14.92 -2.79
CA ARG A 124 3.62 -15.40 -4.06
C ARG A 124 4.08 -14.24 -4.93
N ASN A 125 4.87 -14.51 -5.97
CA ASN A 125 5.10 -13.51 -7.00
C ASN A 125 3.78 -13.14 -7.69
N SER A 126 3.53 -11.84 -7.82
CA SER A 126 2.26 -11.29 -8.24
C SER A 126 2.48 -10.00 -9.04
N ASN A 127 1.68 -9.81 -10.08
CA ASN A 127 1.63 -8.54 -10.81
C ASN A 127 0.57 -7.65 -10.18
N GLY A 128 1.00 -6.76 -9.29
CA GLY A 128 0.09 -5.90 -8.53
C GLY A 128 -0.79 -5.02 -9.41
N ARG A 129 -0.31 -4.63 -10.61
CA ARG A 129 -1.10 -3.81 -11.53
C ARG A 129 -2.38 -4.49 -12.03
N VAL A 130 -2.41 -5.82 -12.03
CA VAL A 130 -3.58 -6.63 -12.44
C VAL A 130 -4.37 -7.13 -11.23
N GLU A 131 -3.68 -7.39 -10.12
CA GLU A 131 -4.26 -8.05 -8.96
C GLU A 131 -5.04 -7.08 -8.08
N TRP A 132 -4.54 -5.85 -7.93
CA TRP A 132 -5.27 -4.76 -7.30
C TRP A 132 -6.36 -4.25 -8.24
N LYS A 133 -7.59 -4.17 -7.73
CA LYS A 133 -8.74 -3.62 -8.45
C LYS A 133 -9.29 -2.42 -7.72
N VAL A 134 -9.85 -1.46 -8.44
CA VAL A 134 -10.59 -0.36 -7.81
C VAL A 134 -11.75 -0.96 -7.01
N LYS A 135 -11.88 -0.55 -5.75
CA LYS A 135 -12.93 -1.05 -4.84
C LYS A 135 -14.30 -0.84 -5.47
N ASP A 136 -15.16 -1.85 -5.37
CA ASP A 136 -16.51 -1.87 -5.96
C ASP A 136 -16.54 -1.76 -7.49
N SER A 137 -15.40 -2.00 -8.14
CA SER A 137 -15.24 -2.01 -9.60
C SER A 137 -14.52 -3.26 -10.09
N LYS A 138 -14.64 -3.54 -11.39
CA LYS A 138 -13.85 -4.58 -12.06
C LYS A 138 -12.56 -4.04 -12.68
N GLN A 139 -12.37 -2.72 -12.67
CA GLN A 139 -11.22 -2.05 -13.23
C GLN A 139 -9.96 -2.42 -12.44
N SER A 140 -8.92 -2.88 -13.14
CA SER A 140 -7.63 -3.12 -12.51
C SER A 140 -6.92 -1.81 -12.21
N TYR A 141 -5.95 -1.84 -11.30
CA TYR A 141 -5.08 -0.71 -11.02
C TYR A 141 -4.38 -0.19 -12.30
N HIS A 142 -3.94 -1.10 -13.16
CA HIS A 142 -3.37 -0.77 -14.47
C HIS A 142 -4.34 0.09 -15.30
N ASP A 143 -5.57 -0.40 -15.50
CA ASP A 143 -6.55 0.27 -16.36
C ASP A 143 -7.00 1.61 -15.77
N TRP A 144 -7.05 1.69 -14.45
CA TRP A 144 -7.30 2.94 -13.74
C TRP A 144 -6.17 3.95 -13.98
N GLN A 145 -4.90 3.54 -13.83
CA GLN A 145 -3.75 4.41 -14.10
C GLN A 145 -3.75 4.93 -15.55
N GLU A 146 -4.00 4.07 -16.53
CA GLU A 146 -4.09 4.46 -17.94
C GLU A 146 -5.23 5.48 -18.18
N SER A 147 -6.38 5.28 -17.52
CA SER A 147 -7.51 6.20 -17.61
C SER A 147 -7.21 7.58 -17.03
N GLN A 148 -6.42 7.65 -15.95
CA GLN A 148 -5.98 8.93 -15.39
C GLN A 148 -5.01 9.67 -16.31
N ARG A 149 -4.10 8.94 -16.97
CA ARG A 149 -3.11 9.52 -17.90
C ARG A 149 -3.74 10.00 -19.21
N GLY A 150 -4.81 9.34 -19.67
CA GLY A 150 -5.55 9.72 -20.87
C GLY A 150 -6.44 10.95 -20.73
N GLY A 151 -6.63 11.47 -19.51
CA GLY A 151 -7.45 12.66 -19.24
C GLY A 151 -6.69 13.99 -19.26
N GLU A 152 -5.38 13.98 -19.50
CA GLU A 152 -4.52 15.18 -19.48
C GLU A 152 -4.36 15.90 -20.85
N TYR A 153 -5.29 15.71 -21.80
CA TYR A 153 -5.27 16.37 -23.12
C TYR A 153 -6.55 17.15 -23.44
#